data_AF-A0AB38G5E8-F1
#
_entry.id   AF-A0AB38G5E8-F1
#
_cell.length_a   1.000
_cell.length_b   1.000
_cell.length_c   1.000
_cell.angle_alpha   90.00
_cell.angle_beta   90.00
_cell.angle_gamma   90.00
#
_symmetry.space_group_name_H-M   'P 1'
#
loop_
_entity.id
_entity.type
_entity.pdbx_description
1 polymer ?
#
loop_
_entity_poly.entity_id
_entity_poly.type
_entity_poly.pdbx_seq_one_letter_code
_entity_poly.pdbx_strand_id
1 'polypeptide(L)'
;MVIFVSIKKLVQTFWWLIAAIAFYIFLKTIGLSMAFLLTIALLTLYFAPALFVPILLIAIGVHFSGDFSFIPDLFTSAFWLMVMGIIFLIVSDNSHRLVKRAEKEAIRTTSIGKETRK
;
A
#
# COMPACT_ATOMS: atom_id res chain seq x y z
N MET A 1 -20.19 9.98 53.00
CA MET A 1 -18.82 10.40 52.65
C MET A 1 -18.91 11.51 51.62
N VAL A 2 -18.63 12.76 52.00
CA VAL A 2 -18.51 13.86 51.05
C VAL A 2 -17.07 13.85 50.55
N ILE A 3 -16.87 13.50 49.29
CA ILE A 3 -15.55 13.50 48.66
C ILE A 3 -15.19 14.98 48.44
N PHE A 4 -14.45 15.56 49.37
CA PHE A 4 -13.96 16.93 49.24
C PHE A 4 -12.85 16.93 48.18
N VAL A 5 -13.22 17.07 46.91
CA VAL A 5 -12.26 17.21 45.81
C VAL A 5 -11.61 18.57 45.97
N SER A 6 -10.32 18.59 46.32
CA SER A 6 -9.54 19.83 46.38
C SER A 6 -9.71 20.60 45.07
N ILE A 7 -10.01 21.89 45.14
CA ILE A 7 -10.15 22.77 43.96
C ILE A 7 -8.92 22.67 43.04
N LYS A 8 -7.72 22.48 43.62
CA LYS A 8 -6.50 22.21 42.85
C LYS A 8 -6.60 20.94 41.99
N LYS A 9 -7.14 19.85 42.55
CA LYS A 9 -7.37 18.61 41.80
C LYS A 9 -8.45 18.78 40.74
N LEU A 10 -9.51 19.55 41.02
CA LEU A 10 -10.55 19.84 40.03
C LEU A 10 -9.98 20.60 38.82
N VAL A 11 -9.20 21.65 39.06
CA VAL A 11 -8.53 22.43 38.00
C VAL A 11 -7.52 21.58 37.24
N GLN A 12 -6.75 20.73 37.92
CA GLN A 12 -5.82 19.81 37.29
C GLN A 12 -6.54 18.81 36.37
N THR A 13 -7.64 18.21 36.83
CA THR A 13 -8.47 17.32 35.99
C THR A 13 -9.07 18.06 34.81
N PHE A 14 -9.48 19.32 35.00
CA PHE A 14 -9.99 20.17 33.92
C PHE A 14 -8.92 20.46 32.84
N TRP A 15 -7.69 20.68 33.27
CA TRP A 15 -6.54 20.83 32.37
C TRP A 15 -6.21 19.56 31.61
N TRP A 16 -6.31 18.39 32.27
CA TRP A 16 -6.19 17.10 31.60
C TRP A 16 -7.32 16.85 30.59
N LEU A 17 -8.54 17.28 30.89
CA LEU A 17 -9.68 17.18 29.97
C LEU A 17 -9.45 18.02 28.72
N ILE A 18 -8.98 19.26 28.88
CA ILE A 18 -8.67 20.16 27.76
C ILE A 18 -7.50 19.61 26.94
N ALA A 19 -6.46 19.10 27.57
CA ALA A 19 -5.35 18.44 26.88
C ALA A 19 -5.83 17.22 26.07
N ALA A 20 -6.70 16.39 26.64
CA ALA A 20 -7.27 15.23 25.96
C ALA A 20 -8.15 15.64 24.77
N ILE A 21 -8.99 16.67 24.91
CA ILE A 21 -9.83 17.19 23.81
C ILE A 21 -8.96 17.81 22.72
N ALA A 22 -7.95 18.60 23.08
CA ALA A 22 -7.03 19.18 22.12
C ALA A 22 -6.26 18.08 21.36
N PHE A 23 -5.80 17.04 22.07
CA PHE A 23 -5.16 15.89 21.46
C PHE A 23 -6.11 15.10 20.55
N TYR A 24 -7.36 14.90 20.96
CA TYR A 24 -8.39 14.27 20.14
C TYR A 24 -8.69 15.06 18.85
N ILE A 25 -8.84 16.38 18.95
CA ILE A 25 -9.05 17.24 17.76
C ILE A 25 -7.81 17.20 16.87
N PHE A 26 -6.61 17.25 17.44
CA PHE A 26 -5.36 17.15 16.69
C PHE A 26 -5.27 15.83 15.93
N LEU A 27 -5.56 14.71 16.60
CA LEU A 27 -5.65 13.37 15.99
C LEU A 27 -6.73 13.28 14.91
N LYS A 28 -7.86 13.95 15.08
CA LYS A 28 -8.94 14.01 14.09
C LYS A 28 -8.55 14.83 12.87
N THR A 29 -7.75 15.89 13.04
CA THR A 29 -7.42 16.84 11.98
C THR A 29 -6.25 16.35 11.13
N ILE A 30 -5.24 15.76 11.77
CA ILE A 30 -4.01 15.29 11.10
C ILE A 30 -4.08 13.78 10.79
N GLY A 31 -4.89 13.03 11.52
CA GLY A 31 -4.91 11.57 11.49
C GLY A 31 -3.93 10.99 12.52
N LEU A 32 -4.36 9.93 13.21
CA LEU A 32 -3.52 9.19 14.19
C LEU A 32 -2.21 8.70 13.55
N SER A 33 -2.30 8.27 12.29
CA SER A 33 -1.19 7.75 11.50
C SER A 33 -0.08 8.78 11.27
N MET A 34 -0.44 10.02 10.94
CA MET A 34 0.49 11.13 10.77
C MET A 34 1.11 11.60 12.09
N ALA A 35 0.32 11.71 13.16
CA ALA A 35 0.84 12.08 14.49
C ALA A 35 1.83 11.04 15.02
N PHE A 36 1.56 9.75 14.78
CA PHE A 36 2.46 8.65 15.10
C PHE A 36 3.77 8.73 14.31
N LEU A 37 3.71 8.99 13.00
CA LEU A 37 4.90 9.16 12.17
C LEU A 37 5.73 10.38 12.58
N LEU A 38 5.09 11.50 12.90
CA LEU A 38 5.79 12.68 13.41
C LEU A 38 6.55 12.37 14.70
N THR A 39 5.90 11.64 15.61
CA THR A 39 6.50 11.23 16.89
C THR A 39 7.69 10.31 16.67
N ILE A 40 7.54 9.29 15.80
CA ILE A 40 8.63 8.38 15.44
C ILE A 40 9.76 9.11 14.70
N ALA A 41 9.44 10.04 13.80
CA ALA A 41 10.42 10.81 13.05
C ALA A 41 11.27 11.68 14.00
N LEU A 42 10.65 12.38 14.95
CA LEU A 42 11.37 13.14 15.98
C LEU A 42 12.23 12.22 16.87
N LEU A 43 11.66 11.10 17.32
CA LEU A 43 12.37 10.14 18.15
C LEU A 43 13.58 9.57 17.42
N THR A 44 13.41 9.23 16.14
CA THR A 44 14.46 8.69 15.30
C THR A 44 15.51 9.73 14.95
N LEU A 45 15.13 10.99 14.76
CA LEU A 45 16.09 12.07 14.56
C LEU A 45 17.03 12.22 15.77
N TYR A 46 16.54 11.94 16.98
CA TYR A 46 17.35 11.95 18.20
C TYR A 46 18.23 10.70 18.35
N PHE A 47 17.70 9.49 18.13
CA PHE A 47 18.42 8.24 18.41
C PHE A 47 19.20 7.68 17.21
N ALA A 48 18.70 7.83 16.00
CA ALA A 48 19.24 7.23 14.79
C ALA A 48 18.91 8.08 13.56
N PRO A 49 19.57 9.26 13.40
CA PRO A 49 19.21 10.22 12.36
C PRO A 49 19.31 9.68 10.93
N ALA A 50 20.11 8.63 10.69
CA ALA A 50 20.17 7.95 9.39
C ALA A 50 18.82 7.32 8.96
N LEU A 51 17.97 6.94 9.91
CA LEU A 51 16.64 6.37 9.66
C LEU A 51 15.56 7.44 9.40
N PHE A 52 15.88 8.73 9.59
CA PHE A 52 14.95 9.82 9.32
C PHE A 52 14.47 9.83 7.87
N VAL A 53 15.37 9.63 6.90
CA VAL A 53 15.03 9.66 5.48
C VAL A 53 14.04 8.55 5.09
N PRO A 54 14.25 7.26 5.45
CA PRO A 54 13.25 6.22 5.26
C PRO A 54 11.89 6.53 5.87
N ILE A 55 11.88 7.06 7.11
CA ILE A 55 10.64 7.38 7.82
C ILE A 55 9.91 8.54 7.15
N LEU A 56 10.65 9.55 6.67
CA LEU A 56 10.10 10.66 5.91
C LEU A 56 9.43 10.16 4.62
N LEU A 57 10.06 9.20 3.92
CA LEU A 57 9.48 8.57 2.73
C LEU A 57 8.16 7.86 3.03
N ILE A 58 8.11 7.10 4.13
CA ILE A 58 6.89 6.44 4.62
C ILE A 58 5.83 7.48 4.99
N ALA A 59 6.23 8.58 5.64
CA ALA A 59 5.32 9.63 6.04
C ALA A 59 4.65 10.34 4.85
N ILE A 60 5.39 10.53 3.75
CA ILE A 60 4.83 11.01 2.48
C ILE A 60 3.78 10.02 1.95
N GLY A 61 4.09 8.71 1.96
CA GLY A 61 3.15 7.67 1.55
C GLY A 61 1.85 7.67 2.37
N VAL A 62 1.96 7.75 3.69
CA VAL A 62 0.80 7.85 4.58
C VAL A 62 0.02 9.16 4.37
N HIS A 63 0.70 10.28 4.08
CA HIS A 63 0.01 11.55 3.81
C HIS A 63 -0.95 11.45 2.64
N PHE A 64 -0.50 10.85 1.53
CA PHE A 64 -1.28 10.74 0.30
C PHE A 64 -2.35 9.66 0.37
N SER A 65 -2.09 8.57 1.09
CA SER A 65 -3.06 7.49 1.25
C SER A 65 -4.04 7.72 2.39
N GLY A 66 -3.83 8.75 3.22
CA GLY A 66 -4.64 9.06 4.40
C GLY A 66 -4.42 8.11 5.57
N ASP A 67 -3.86 6.92 5.34
CA ASP A 67 -3.61 5.91 6.36
C ASP A 67 -2.46 4.96 6.02
N PHE A 68 -2.03 4.15 6.99
CA PHE A 68 -1.02 3.10 6.78
C PHE A 68 -1.47 1.98 5.82
N SER A 69 -2.73 1.98 5.37
CA SER A 69 -3.27 1.04 4.38
C SER A 69 -2.47 1.02 3.08
N PHE A 70 -1.72 2.08 2.77
CA PHE A 70 -0.87 2.13 1.58
C PHE A 70 0.11 0.95 1.50
N ILE A 71 0.62 0.47 2.63
CA ILE A 71 1.60 -0.63 2.69
C ILE A 71 0.95 -1.94 2.20
N PRO A 72 -0.12 -2.45 2.83
CA PRO A 72 -0.79 -3.65 2.35
C PRO A 72 -1.39 -3.48 0.95
N ASP A 73 -1.88 -2.30 0.57
CA ASP A 73 -2.40 -2.04 -0.77
C ASP A 73 -1.29 -2.11 -1.84
N LEU A 74 -0.10 -1.58 -1.55
CA LEU A 74 1.06 -1.67 -2.44
C LEU A 74 1.52 -3.13 -2.61
N PHE A 75 1.59 -3.89 -1.53
CA PHE A 75 1.96 -5.32 -1.59
C PHE A 75 0.90 -6.15 -2.32
N THR A 76 -0.38 -5.90 -2.07
CA THR A 76 -1.49 -6.63 -2.69
C THR A 76 -1.56 -6.34 -4.19
N SER A 77 -1.41 -5.07 -4.59
CA SER A 77 -1.37 -4.69 -6.01
C SER A 77 -0.15 -5.26 -6.73
N ALA A 78 1.03 -5.22 -6.12
CA ALA A 78 2.24 -5.83 -6.68
C ALA A 78 2.10 -7.35 -6.84
N PHE A 79 1.50 -8.02 -5.84
CA PHE A 79 1.21 -9.45 -5.90
C PHE A 79 0.26 -9.79 -7.05
N TRP A 80 -0.85 -9.04 -7.19
CA TRP A 80 -1.79 -9.24 -8.29
C TRP A 80 -1.14 -9.01 -9.67
N LEU A 81 -0.31 -7.99 -9.82
CA LEU A 81 0.45 -7.74 -11.04
C LEU A 81 1.40 -8.90 -11.37
N MET A 82 2.09 -9.46 -10.37
CA MET A 82 2.96 -10.61 -10.56
C MET A 82 2.17 -11.83 -11.03
N VAL A 83 1.04 -12.14 -10.39
CA VAL A 83 0.17 -13.26 -10.77
C VAL A 83 -0.36 -13.08 -12.20
N MET A 84 -0.87 -11.89 -12.54
CA MET A 84 -1.34 -11.58 -13.90
C MET A 84 -0.22 -11.66 -14.93
N GLY A 85 0.98 -11.20 -14.60
CA GLY A 85 2.16 -11.30 -15.46
C GLY A 85 2.53 -12.76 -15.75
N ILE A 86 2.50 -13.63 -14.75
CA ILE A 86 2.76 -15.06 -14.92
C ILE A 86 1.69 -15.71 -15.82
N ILE A 87 0.41 -15.43 -15.56
CA ILE A 87 -0.69 -15.95 -16.38
C ILE A 87 -0.54 -15.49 -17.84
N PHE A 88 -0.21 -14.21 -18.05
CA PHE A 88 0.02 -13.65 -19.37
C PHE A 88 1.16 -14.36 -20.11
N LEU A 89 2.28 -14.62 -19.44
CA LEU A 89 3.40 -15.35 -20.03
C LEU A 89 3.02 -16.78 -20.43
N ILE A 90 2.27 -17.49 -19.58
CA ILE A 90 1.80 -18.85 -19.86
C ILE A 90 0.83 -18.85 -21.05
N VAL A 91 -0.14 -17.92 -21.06
CA VAL A 91 -1.11 -17.79 -22.16
C VAL A 91 -0.43 -17.39 -23.46
N SER A 92 0.55 -16.49 -23.41
CA SER A 92 1.32 -16.05 -24.57
C SER A 92 2.14 -17.20 -25.17
N ASP A 93 2.84 -17.99 -24.36
CA ASP A 93 3.59 -19.17 -24.85
C ASP A 93 2.65 -20.19 -25.50
N ASN A 94 1.51 -20.46 -24.87
CA ASN A 94 0.54 -21.40 -25.42
C ASN A 94 -0.10 -20.88 -26.72
N SER A 95 -0.46 -19.60 -26.77
CA SER A 95 -0.98 -18.93 -27.97
C SER A 95 0.02 -19.01 -29.13
N HIS A 96 1.29 -18.73 -28.88
CA HIS A 96 2.34 -18.81 -29.90
C HIS A 96 2.53 -20.24 -30.46
N ARG A 97 2.42 -21.26 -29.60
CA ARG A 97 2.44 -22.67 -30.04
C ARG A 97 1.24 -23.05 -30.90
N LEU A 98 0.05 -22.55 -30.56
CA LEU A 98 -1.17 -22.80 -31.33
C LEU A 98 -1.13 -22.12 -32.69
N VAL A 99 -0.67 -20.86 -32.76
CA VAL A 99 -0.47 -20.14 -34.02
C VAL A 99 0.52 -20.88 -34.92
N LYS A 100 1.66 -21.33 -34.39
CA LYS A 100 2.63 -22.13 -35.16
C LYS A 100 2.06 -23.46 -35.68
N ARG A 101 1.13 -24.08 -34.96
CA ARG A 101 0.46 -25.31 -35.43
C ARG A 101 -0.52 -24.99 -36.57
N ALA A 102 -1.34 -23.95 -36.41
CA ALA A 102 -2.26 -23.51 -37.44
C ALA A 102 -1.53 -23.11 -38.74
N GLU A 103 -0.39 -22.43 -38.62
CA GLU A 103 0.44 -22.05 -39.78
C GLU A 103 0.99 -23.29 -40.51
N LYS A 104 1.47 -24.30 -39.78
CA LYS A 104 1.94 -25.57 -40.38
C LYS A 104 0.81 -26.35 -41.07
N GLU A 105 -0.39 -26.36 -40.51
CA GLU A 105 -1.55 -27.01 -41.11
C GLU A 105 -2.01 -26.30 -42.40
N ALA A 106 -2.03 -24.96 -42.40
CA ALA A 106 -2.37 -24.16 -43.58
C ALA A 106 -1.37 -24.36 -44.73
N ILE A 107 -0.07 -24.48 -44.43
CA ILE A 107 0.95 -24.76 -45.45
C ILE A 107 0.77 -26.17 -46.03
N ARG A 108 0.46 -27.16 -45.19
CA ARG A 108 0.27 -28.56 -45.61
C ARG A 108 -0.95 -28.70 -46.55
N THR A 109 -2.09 -28.11 -46.20
CA THR A 109 -3.30 -28.14 -47.06
C THR A 109 -3.06 -27.45 -48.40
N THR A 110 -2.33 -26.33 -48.40
CA THR A 110 -1.97 -25.59 -49.63
C THR A 110 -1.02 -26.40 -50.53
N SER A 111 -0.09 -27.16 -49.96
CA SER A 111 0.80 -28.04 -50.73
C SER A 111 0.07 -29.22 -51.38
N ILE A 112 -0.83 -29.87 -50.64
CA ILE A 112 -1.60 -31.02 -51.13
C ILE A 112 -2.57 -30.60 -52.25
N GLY A 113 -3.20 -29.42 -52.14
CA GLY A 113 -4.09 -28.88 -53.17
C GLY A 113 -3.39 -28.47 -54.47
N LYS A 114 -2.07 -28.20 -54.43
CA LYS A 114 -1.26 -27.96 -55.63
C LYS A 114 -0.81 -29.26 -56.29
N GLU A 115 -0.64 -30.32 -55.51
CA GLU A 115 -0.27 -31.65 -56.01
C GLU A 115 -1.45 -32.37 -56.68
N THR A 116 -2.68 -32.17 -56.20
CA THR A 116 -3.91 -32.71 -56.84
C THR A 116 -4.35 -31.97 -58.10
N ARG A 117 -3.74 -30.82 -58.42
CA ARG A 117 -4.07 -30.01 -59.61
C ARG A 117 -3.03 -30.18 -60.74
N LYS A 118 -2.04 -31.05 -60.57
CA LYS A 118 -1.14 -31.53 -61.63
C LYS A 118 -1.61 -32.89 -62.12
#